data_AF-F4RSV1-F1
#
_entry.id   AF-F4RSV1-F1
#
_cell.length_a   1.000
_cell.length_b   1.000
_cell.length_c   1.000
_cell.angle_alpha   90.00
_cell.angle_beta   90.00
_cell.angle_gamma   90.00
#
_symmetry.space_group_name_H-M   'P 1'
#
loop_
_entity.id
_entity.type
_entity.pdbx_description
1 polymer ?
#
loop_
_entity_poly.entity_id
_entity_poly.type
_entity_poly.pdbx_seq_one_letter_code
_entity_poly.pdbx_strand_id
1 'polypeptide(L)'
;MSSELRMDIIDFAIHLPSNVNPYIALADHLTNVEKVTGLPVWAIAVQSFTIFSYVGVLLGAIWLLRARFLTKNFKFVSISNLGLIEIDLVNTLALLGVAYASVSIPDLIYWQLVHTGRCRVYGAGILVMGGKFVLLLHMAFFSVGMRM
;
A
#
# COMPACT_ATOMS: atom_id res chain seq x y z
N MET A 1 0.41 -7.51 -19.26
CA MET A 1 -0.13 -8.65 -20.02
C MET A 1 0.94 -9.07 -21.01
N SER A 2 1.58 -10.22 -20.81
CA SER A 2 2.66 -10.71 -21.68
C SER A 2 2.16 -10.94 -23.10
N SER A 3 3.04 -10.80 -24.10
CA SER A 3 2.74 -11.02 -25.51
C SER A 3 2.18 -12.42 -25.79
N GLU A 4 2.66 -13.42 -25.07
CA GLU A 4 2.23 -14.82 -25.18
C GLU A 4 0.76 -15.00 -24.78
N LEU A 5 0.33 -14.37 -23.69
CA LEU A 5 -1.03 -14.45 -23.16
C LEU A 5 -2.03 -13.74 -24.09
N ARG A 6 -1.58 -12.70 -24.82
CA ARG A 6 -2.38 -12.07 -25.88
C ARG A 6 -2.60 -13.00 -27.07
N MET A 7 -1.56 -13.73 -27.49
CA MET A 7 -1.68 -14.66 -28.62
C MET A 7 -2.57 -15.84 -28.26
N ASP A 8 -2.49 -16.34 -27.03
CA ASP A 8 -3.35 -17.43 -26.52
C ASP A 8 -4.84 -17.04 -26.50
N ILE A 9 -5.18 -15.83 -26.05
CA ILE A 9 -6.56 -15.33 -26.06
C ILE A 9 -7.09 -15.14 -27.49
N ILE A 10 -6.24 -14.64 -28.40
CA ILE A 10 -6.60 -14.46 -29.81
C ILE A 10 -6.81 -15.81 -30.48
N ASP A 11 -5.94 -16.79 -30.21
CA ASP A 11 -6.04 -18.14 -30.75
C ASP A 11 -7.31 -18.86 -30.26
N PHE A 12 -7.63 -18.72 -28.97
CA PHE A 12 -8.88 -19.21 -28.39
C PHE A 12 -10.12 -18.57 -29.04
N ALA A 13 -10.10 -17.25 -29.27
CA ALA A 13 -11.21 -16.54 -29.90
C ALA A 13 -11.44 -16.96 -31.37
N ILE A 14 -10.38 -17.32 -32.10
CA ILE A 14 -10.45 -17.74 -33.51
C ILE A 14 -10.92 -19.20 -33.64
N HIS A 15 -10.57 -20.06 -32.69
CA HIS A 15 -10.92 -21.49 -32.69
C HIS A 15 -12.23 -21.83 -31.95
N LEU A 16 -13.05 -20.83 -31.65
CA LEU A 16 -14.30 -21.01 -30.93
C LEU A 16 -15.36 -21.73 -31.80
N PRO A 17 -16.01 -22.79 -31.32
CA PRO A 17 -17.05 -23.48 -32.07
C PRO A 17 -18.26 -22.57 -32.28
N SER A 18 -18.79 -22.53 -33.51
CA SER A 18 -19.89 -21.63 -33.92
C SER A 18 -21.23 -21.84 -33.18
N ASN A 19 -21.34 -22.88 -32.36
CA ASN A 19 -22.53 -23.23 -31.60
C ASN A 19 -22.54 -22.68 -30.16
N VAL A 20 -21.48 -21.99 -29.73
CA VAL A 20 -21.35 -21.46 -28.36
C VAL A 20 -21.33 -19.94 -28.39
N ASN A 21 -21.97 -19.30 -27.40
CA ASN A 21 -21.92 -17.85 -27.27
C ASN A 21 -20.47 -17.40 -27.00
N PRO A 22 -19.86 -16.63 -27.92
CA PRO A 22 -18.46 -16.27 -27.82
C PRO A 22 -18.17 -15.37 -26.62
N TYR A 23 -19.13 -14.54 -26.21
CA TYR A 23 -18.95 -13.67 -25.05
C TYR A 23 -18.88 -14.46 -23.74
N ILE A 24 -19.67 -15.52 -23.61
CA ILE A 24 -19.71 -16.35 -22.40
C ILE A 24 -18.46 -17.23 -22.34
N ALA A 25 -18.10 -17.88 -23.45
CA ALA A 25 -16.93 -18.74 -23.51
C ALA A 25 -15.61 -17.96 -23.34
N LEU A 26 -15.50 -16.77 -23.91
CA LEU A 26 -14.35 -15.91 -23.72
C LEU A 26 -14.27 -15.38 -22.29
N ALA A 27 -15.41 -15.02 -21.68
CA ALA A 27 -15.44 -14.60 -20.28
C ALA A 27 -14.99 -15.74 -19.35
N ASP A 28 -15.47 -16.96 -19.57
CA ASP A 28 -15.09 -18.12 -18.76
C ASP A 28 -13.59 -18.44 -18.93
N HIS A 29 -13.08 -18.41 -20.16
CA HIS A 29 -11.66 -18.59 -20.44
C HIS A 29 -10.78 -17.50 -19.80
N LEU A 30 -11.17 -16.22 -19.93
CA LEU A 30 -10.48 -15.11 -19.28
C LEU A 30 -10.47 -15.26 -17.75
N THR A 31 -11.60 -15.67 -17.15
CA THR A 31 -11.63 -15.88 -15.69
C THR A 31 -10.78 -17.06 -15.24
N ASN A 32 -10.56 -18.06 -16.09
CA ASN A 32 -9.68 -19.19 -15.80
C ASN A 32 -8.20 -18.81 -15.99
N VAL A 33 -7.87 -18.04 -17.02
CA VAL A 33 -6.51 -17.51 -17.24
C VAL A 33 -6.13 -16.52 -16.15
N GLU A 34 -7.05 -15.66 -15.71
CA GLU A 34 -6.84 -14.68 -14.65
C GLU A 34 -6.58 -15.34 -13.29
N LYS A 35 -7.22 -16.49 -13.00
CA LYS A 35 -6.92 -17.32 -11.81
C LYS A 35 -5.51 -17.91 -11.83
N VAL A 36 -4.96 -18.20 -13.00
CA VAL A 36 -3.61 -18.78 -13.14
C VAL A 36 -2.53 -17.71 -13.02
N THR A 37 -2.83 -16.46 -13.34
CA THR A 37 -1.93 -15.31 -13.12
C THR A 37 -1.93 -14.82 -11.67
N GLY A 38 -1.64 -15.72 -10.72
CA GLY A 38 -1.23 -15.30 -9.38
C GLY A 38 0.08 -14.49 -9.43
N LEU A 39 0.34 -13.66 -8.42
CA LEU A 39 1.61 -12.94 -8.32
C LEU A 39 2.78 -13.94 -8.37
N PRO A 40 3.87 -13.65 -9.10
CA PRO A 40 5.04 -14.51 -9.07
C PRO A 40 5.63 -14.57 -7.66
N VAL A 41 6.23 -15.71 -7.30
CA VAL A 41 6.70 -16.00 -5.93
C VAL A 41 7.64 -14.93 -5.38
N TRP A 42 8.50 -14.35 -6.24
CA TRP A 42 9.40 -13.26 -5.86
C TRP A 42 8.64 -12.00 -5.44
N ALA A 43 7.52 -11.69 -6.10
CA ALA A 43 6.72 -10.51 -5.78
C ALA A 43 6.00 -10.70 -4.44
N ILE A 44 5.54 -11.92 -4.14
CA ILE A 44 4.96 -12.26 -2.83
C ILE A 44 6.01 -12.11 -1.72
N ALA A 45 7.25 -12.55 -1.97
CA ALA A 45 8.35 -12.41 -1.02
C ALA A 45 8.71 -10.94 -0.76
N VAL A 46 8.81 -10.12 -1.81
CA VAL A 46 9.06 -8.67 -1.69
C VAL A 46 7.92 -7.98 -0.94
N GLN A 47 6.67 -8.32 -1.22
CA GLN A 47 5.51 -7.76 -0.54
C GLN A 47 5.51 -8.11 0.95
N SER A 48 5.82 -9.36 1.29
CA SER A 48 5.94 -9.82 2.68
C SER A 48 7.06 -9.08 3.41
N PHE A 49 8.24 -8.96 2.79
CA PHE A 49 9.36 -8.18 3.34
C PHE A 49 8.97 -6.70 3.57
N THR A 50 8.24 -6.12 2.62
CA THR A 50 7.74 -4.75 2.73
C THR A 50 6.80 -4.60 3.93
N ILE A 51 5.87 -5.54 4.14
CA ILE A 51 4.99 -5.55 5.32
C ILE A 51 5.81 -5.60 6.61
N PHE A 52 6.80 -6.51 6.69
CA PHE A 52 7.69 -6.60 7.86
C PHE A 52 8.43 -5.29 8.12
N SER A 53 8.91 -4.60 7.07
CA SER A 53 9.57 -3.30 7.23
C SER A 53 8.64 -2.24 7.81
N TYR A 54 7.38 -2.18 7.37
CA TYR A 54 6.38 -1.26 7.93
C TYR A 54 6.02 -1.59 9.37
N VAL A 55 5.96 -2.87 9.74
CA VAL A 55 5.80 -3.29 11.15
C VAL A 55 6.98 -2.81 11.98
N GLY A 56 8.20 -2.93 11.47
CA GLY A 56 9.41 -2.41 12.12
C GLY A 56 9.34 -0.90 12.36
N VAL A 57 8.92 -0.12 11.35
CA VAL A 57 8.70 1.33 11.46
C VAL A 57 7.64 1.66 12.51
N LEU A 58 6.52 0.93 12.52
CA LEU A 58 5.44 1.12 13.48
C LEU A 58 5.91 0.85 14.92
N LEU A 59 6.60 -0.26 15.15
CA LEU A 59 7.15 -0.59 16.48
C LEU A 59 8.20 0.43 16.93
N GLY A 60 9.11 0.83 16.03
CA GLY A 60 10.13 1.84 16.32
C GLY A 60 9.51 3.19 16.66
N ALA A 61 8.50 3.63 15.91
CA ALA A 61 7.80 4.89 16.16
C ALA A 61 7.00 4.84 17.48
N ILE A 62 6.30 3.74 17.78
CA ILE A 62 5.62 3.54 19.07
C ILE A 62 6.62 3.58 20.23
N TRP A 63 7.76 2.91 20.09
CA TRP A 63 8.81 2.92 21.12
C TRP A 63 9.30 4.34 21.39
N LEU A 64 9.57 5.10 20.32
CA LEU A 64 10.04 6.48 20.43
C LEU A 64 9.00 7.38 21.09
N LEU A 65 7.73 7.28 20.69
CA LEU A 65 6.61 7.99 21.31
C LEU A 65 6.45 7.61 22.79
N ARG A 66 6.56 6.32 23.13
CA ARG A 66 6.48 5.83 24.51
C ARG A 66 7.60 6.39 25.38
N ALA A 67 8.84 6.38 24.88
CA ALA A 67 9.98 6.96 25.59
C ALA A 67 9.80 8.47 25.83
N ARG A 68 9.26 9.20 24.84
CA ARG A 68 8.95 10.63 24.94
C ARG A 68 7.79 10.92 25.90
N PHE A 69 6.77 10.06 25.94
CA PHE A 69 5.65 10.15 26.87
C PHE A 69 6.12 9.95 28.32
N LEU A 70 6.98 8.95 28.55
CA LEU A 70 7.57 8.69 29.87
C LEU A 70 8.48 9.84 30.36
N THR A 71 9.19 10.50 29.44
CA THR A 71 10.07 11.64 29.76
C THR A 71 9.34 12.99 29.79
N LYS A 72 8.00 13.02 29.63
CA LYS A 72 7.16 14.23 29.56
C LYS A 72 7.61 15.27 28.52
N ASN A 73 8.43 14.87 27.54
CA ASN A 73 8.91 15.73 26.45
C ASN A 73 7.98 15.67 25.22
N PHE A 74 6.69 15.42 25.45
CA PHE A 74 5.70 15.35 24.38
C PHE A 74 5.14 16.74 24.10
N LYS A 75 5.92 17.56 23.38
CA LYS A 75 5.49 18.86 22.88
C LYS A 75 5.51 18.81 21.36
N PHE A 76 4.39 19.17 20.72
CA PHE A 76 4.35 19.34 19.27
C PHE A 76 4.93 20.69 18.85
N VAL A 77 4.73 21.69 19.70
CA VAL A 77 5.16 23.06 19.50
C VAL A 77 5.94 23.48 20.73
N SER A 78 7.21 23.79 20.56
CA SER A 78 8.06 24.41 21.55
C SER A 78 8.26 25.87 21.17
N ILE A 79 8.40 26.75 22.15
CA ILE A 79 8.82 28.13 21.90
C ILE A 79 10.31 28.17 22.21
N SER A 80 11.12 28.42 21.20
CA SER A 80 12.56 28.61 21.33
C SER A 80 12.85 29.79 22.27
N ASN A 81 14.03 29.82 22.90
CA ASN A 81 14.48 30.98 23.70
C ASN A 81 14.51 32.30 22.89
N LEU A 82 14.45 32.22 21.56
CA LEU A 82 14.35 33.35 20.63
C LEU A 82 12.89 33.79 20.35
N GLY A 83 11.89 33.16 20.98
CA GLY A 83 10.47 33.46 20.76
C GLY A 83 9.89 32.85 19.48
N LEU A 84 10.67 32.06 18.74
CA LEU A 84 10.20 31.36 17.54
C LEU A 84 9.45 30.07 17.89
N ILE A 85 8.42 29.78 17.10
CA ILE A 85 7.64 28.54 17.15
C ILE A 85 8.51 27.42 16.53
N GLU A 86 9.03 26.54 17.36
CA GLU A 86 9.81 25.37 16.97
C GLU A 86 8.92 24.14 16.99
N ILE A 87 8.73 23.50 15.83
CA ILE A 87 7.96 22.26 15.74
C ILE A 87 8.88 21.10 16.10
N ASP A 88 8.48 20.25 17.06
CA ASP A 88 9.24 19.04 17.36
C ASP A 88 9.04 18.02 16.23
N LEU A 89 9.98 18.06 15.28
CA LEU A 89 10.00 17.21 14.10
C LEU A 89 10.02 15.73 14.46
N VAL A 90 10.69 15.37 15.55
CA VAL A 90 10.85 13.95 15.93
C VAL A 90 9.52 13.38 16.40
N ASN A 91 8.78 14.11 17.24
CA ASN A 91 7.44 13.70 17.68
C ASN A 91 6.45 13.69 16.50
N THR A 92 6.53 14.70 15.62
CA THR A 92 5.64 14.83 14.46
C THR A 92 5.86 13.71 13.45
N LEU A 93 7.12 13.40 13.11
CA LEU A 93 7.48 12.29 12.21
C LEU A 93 7.14 10.92 12.81
N ALA A 94 7.35 10.73 14.11
CA ALA A 94 6.98 9.48 14.76
C ALA A 94 5.46 9.26 14.72
N LEU A 95 4.66 10.30 14.95
CA LEU A 95 3.20 10.23 14.88
C LEU A 95 2.71 9.96 13.44
N LEU A 96 3.27 10.67 12.45
CA LEU A 96 2.99 10.44 11.03
C LEU A 96 3.41 9.03 10.60
N GLY A 97 4.53 8.52 11.10
CA GLY A 97 5.01 7.17 10.84
C GLY A 97 4.05 6.10 11.37
N VAL A 98 3.53 6.27 12.59
CA VAL A 98 2.49 5.39 13.14
C VAL A 98 1.23 5.42 12.29
N ALA A 99 0.74 6.62 11.93
CA ALA A 99 -0.47 6.77 11.13
C ALA A 99 -0.31 6.11 9.75
N TYR A 100 0.81 6.39 9.07
CA TYR A 100 1.09 5.86 7.74
C TYR A 100 1.29 4.34 7.74
N ALA A 101 2.04 3.80 8.70
CA ALA A 101 2.25 2.35 8.80
C ALA A 101 0.94 1.62 9.16
N SER A 102 0.11 2.19 10.03
CA SER A 102 -1.20 1.63 10.41
C SER A 102 -2.16 1.51 9.23
N VAL A 103 -2.12 2.47 8.29
CA VAL A 103 -2.92 2.41 7.05
C VAL A 103 -2.27 1.50 6.01
N SER A 104 -0.93 1.46 5.97
CA SER A 104 -0.20 0.73 4.93
C SER A 104 -0.17 -0.77 5.10
N ILE A 105 -0.07 -1.26 6.35
CA ILE A 105 -0.04 -2.70 6.63
C ILE A 105 -1.34 -3.41 6.19
N PRO A 106 -2.54 -2.95 6.57
CA PRO A 106 -3.80 -3.57 6.14
C PRO A 106 -3.99 -3.52 4.63
N ASP A 107 -3.59 -2.44 3.97
CA ASP A 107 -3.66 -2.32 2.50
C ASP A 107 -2.77 -3.33 1.79
N LEU A 108 -1.52 -3.47 2.25
CA LEU A 108 -0.58 -4.45 1.69
C LEU A 108 -1.09 -5.88 1.90
N ILE A 109 -1.69 -6.18 3.06
CA ILE A 109 -2.31 -7.47 3.35
C ILE A 109 -3.54 -7.69 2.45
N TYR A 110 -4.38 -6.66 2.27
CA TYR A 110 -5.55 -6.71 1.39
C TYR A 110 -5.14 -7.00 -0.05
N TRP A 111 -4.14 -6.30 -0.58
CA TRP A 111 -3.58 -6.58 -1.90
C TRP A 111 -3.02 -8.00 -2.02
N GLN A 112 -2.39 -8.52 -0.97
CA GLN A 112 -1.89 -9.90 -0.98
C GLN A 112 -3.05 -10.93 -1.02
N LEU A 113 -4.16 -10.65 -0.31
CA LEU A 113 -5.37 -11.47 -0.33
C LEU A 113 -6.10 -11.44 -1.68
N VAL A 114 -6.16 -10.27 -2.32
CA VAL A 114 -6.71 -10.12 -3.68
C VAL A 114 -5.93 -10.96 -4.68
N HIS A 115 -4.60 -10.84 -4.68
CA HIS A 115 -3.75 -11.54 -5.63
C HIS A 115 -3.61 -13.05 -5.38
N THR A 116 -3.91 -13.51 -4.16
CA THR A 116 -4.00 -14.95 -3.85
C THR A 116 -5.39 -15.53 -4.16
N GLY A 117 -6.28 -14.74 -4.77
CA GLY A 117 -7.64 -15.15 -5.14
C GLY A 117 -8.58 -15.34 -3.95
N ARG A 118 -8.17 -14.93 -2.75
CA ARG A 118 -8.94 -15.09 -1.50
C ARG A 118 -9.96 -13.98 -1.27
N CYS A 119 -9.82 -12.84 -1.93
CA CYS A 119 -10.77 -11.73 -1.88
C CYS A 119 -11.02 -11.15 -3.27
N ARG A 120 -12.29 -10.93 -3.64
CA ARG A 120 -12.67 -10.17 -4.84
C ARG A 120 -12.66 -8.67 -4.53
N VAL A 121 -12.19 -7.88 -5.49
CA VAL A 121 -12.03 -6.42 -5.39
C VAL A 121 -13.39 -5.74 -5.24
N TYR A 122 -13.61 -5.01 -4.15
CA TYR A 122 -14.78 -4.16 -3.96
C TYR A 122 -14.34 -2.80 -3.42
N GLY A 123 -14.12 -1.80 -4.30
CA GLY A 123 -14.10 -0.34 -4.03
C GLY A 123 -13.11 0.25 -3.00
N ALA A 124 -12.67 -0.51 -2.01
CA ALA A 124 -11.92 -0.08 -0.84
C ALA A 124 -10.46 0.28 -1.19
N GLY A 125 -9.90 -0.31 -2.25
CA GLY A 125 -8.53 -0.02 -2.68
C GLY A 125 -8.32 1.45 -3.09
N ILE A 126 -9.35 2.13 -3.61
CA ILE A 126 -9.27 3.53 -4.04
C ILE A 126 -9.23 4.47 -2.82
N LEU A 127 -10.05 4.21 -1.81
CA LEU A 127 -10.08 5.01 -0.57
C LEU A 127 -8.77 4.86 0.22
N VAL A 128 -8.22 3.65 0.26
CA VAL A 128 -6.98 3.38 1.00
C VAL A 128 -5.76 3.94 0.25
N MET A 129 -5.70 3.85 -1.08
CA MET A 129 -4.67 4.54 -1.87
C MET A 129 -4.76 6.07 -1.74
N GLY A 130 -5.98 6.63 -1.76
CA GLY A 130 -6.19 8.07 -1.56
C GLY A 130 -5.71 8.55 -0.20
N GLY A 131 -6.00 7.81 0.88
CA GLY A 131 -5.55 8.13 2.23
C GLY A 131 -4.02 8.11 2.38
N LYS A 132 -3.35 7.13 1.75
CA LYS A 132 -1.87 7.06 1.73
C LYS A 132 -1.25 8.25 1.01
N PHE A 133 -1.85 8.68 -0.09
CA PHE A 133 -1.35 9.81 -0.88
C PHE A 133 -1.39 11.12 -0.08
N VAL A 134 -2.46 11.36 0.68
CA VAL A 134 -2.58 12.54 1.55
C VAL A 134 -1.51 12.54 2.65
N LEU A 135 -1.26 11.39 3.27
CA LEU A 135 -0.22 11.26 4.31
C LEU A 135 1.20 11.44 3.75
N LEU A 136 1.47 10.87 2.57
CA LEU A 136 2.75 11.07 1.86
C LEU A 136 2.96 12.53 1.46
N LEU A 137 1.91 13.20 0.99
CA LEU A 137 1.96 14.61 0.65
C LEU A 137 2.25 15.46 1.89
N HIS A 138 1.63 15.16 3.03
CA HIS A 138 1.98 15.81 4.30
C HIS A 138 3.44 15.58 4.72
N MET A 139 3.95 14.35 4.60
CA MET A 139 5.37 14.07 4.89
C MET A 139 6.32 14.80 3.93
N ALA A 140 5.99 14.87 2.63
CA ALA A 140 6.80 15.55 1.62
C ALA A 140 6.83 17.08 1.84
N PHE A 141 5.69 17.70 2.13
CA PHE A 141 5.63 19.12 2.47
C PHE A 141 6.43 19.45 3.73
N PHE A 142 6.36 18.60 4.77
CA PHE A 142 7.17 18.78 5.98
C PHE A 142 8.67 18.62 5.72
N SER A 143 9.06 17.69 4.86
CA SER A 143 10.46 17.46 4.48
C SER A 143 11.03 18.59 3.61
N VAL A 144 10.26 19.12 2.67
CA VAL A 144 10.66 20.24 1.79
C VAL A 144 10.72 21.55 2.56
N GLY A 145 9.84 21.76 3.55
CA GLY A 145 9.90 22.89 4.49
C GLY A 145 11.20 22.95 5.32
N MET A 146 12.02 21.89 5.35
CA MET A 146 13.35 21.89 5.98
C MET A 146 14.47 22.51 5.12
N ARG A 147 14.20 22.85 3.84
CA ARG A 147 15.20 23.38 2.90
C ARG A 147 15.07 24.87 2.59
N MET A 148 14.08 25.56 3.17
CA MET A 148 13.95 27.02 3.12
C MET A 148 14.29 27.61 4.47
#